data_AF-F2AZG7-F1
#
_entry.id   AF-F2AZG7-F1
#
_cell.length_a   1.000
_cell.length_b   1.000
_cell.length_c   1.000
_cell.angle_alpha   90.00
_cell.angle_beta   90.00
_cell.angle_gamma   90.00
#
_symmetry.space_group_name_H-M   'P 1'
#
loop_
_entity.id
_entity.type
_entity.pdbx_description
1 polymer ?
#
loop_
_entity_poly.entity_id
_entity_poly.type
_entity_poly.pdbx_seq_one_letter_code
_entity_poly.pdbx_strand_id
1 'polypeptide(L)'
;MQHLLEQIANLGDQKIGDNKINSFLPYRKGAKEFDYDAVGCSVLSSLMGRQVKKSYSFEKYKEQCLGHLKDKLSDPGILVHLEKMYFADATIAKTAPEFMLLRAEGSGNSSTKHLTGLFHGFVGKQASPIEFDSGTNFIERIFLDILTSNLQEARPKNKEACYLPFIAENFQRDIAFLSSHPDYFLDQLANCIELYTFIYCSQLGLNIGNWTSGSSPTSKPLYFILDTEKASSERSHLASAGYRSLVEPMKNVFPILSMLEHFNNDGTVPKEPLWSFANTIKTASSDEQAAAKRSLTSFTERFREDRKLDRISNEPATAIESMQQLLRYAVKQFAEGTGRHRVQMQYMEVFDKEVAKNFIQARGRSGKVLIVNQDFILLLTNLAIQDRASVRFQELLGEFQSRGFYFDKSSQQALINFYERVGNVDRMSDSGDAVYVRNTI
;
A
#
# COMPACT_ATOMS: atom_id res chain seq x y z
N MET A 1 24.07 -4.97 6.58
CA MET A 1 23.65 -5.21 7.96
C MET A 1 24.56 -4.53 8.98
N GLN A 2 25.89 -4.52 8.81
CA GLN A 2 26.81 -3.83 9.74
C GLN A 2 26.46 -2.34 9.98
N HIS A 3 26.05 -1.62 8.93
CA HIS A 3 25.58 -0.24 9.04
C HIS A 3 24.39 -0.04 10.01
N LEU A 4 23.52 -1.04 10.22
CA LEU A 4 22.39 -0.93 11.16
C LEU A 4 22.86 -0.98 12.61
N LEU A 5 23.89 -1.77 12.92
CA LEU A 5 24.50 -1.79 14.24
C LEU A 5 25.23 -0.48 14.50
N GLU A 6 25.93 0.06 13.50
CA GLU A 6 26.59 1.37 13.61
C GLU A 6 25.57 2.48 13.88
N GLN A 7 24.43 2.49 13.17
CA GLN A 7 23.34 3.43 13.42
C GLN A 7 22.80 3.34 14.86
N ILE A 8 22.57 2.12 15.38
CA ILE A 8 22.14 1.93 16.76
C ILE A 8 23.23 2.34 17.75
N ALA A 9 24.49 1.98 17.49
CA ALA A 9 25.62 2.31 18.35
C ALA A 9 25.82 3.84 18.46
N ASN A 10 25.58 4.56 17.37
CA ASN A 10 25.67 6.03 17.32
C ASN A 10 24.43 6.74 17.87
N LEU A 11 23.33 6.03 18.15
CA LEU A 11 22.06 6.63 18.59
C LEU A 11 22.21 7.45 19.89
N GLY A 12 23.02 6.97 20.84
CA GLY A 12 23.26 7.59 22.13
C GLY A 12 23.80 9.02 22.06
N ASP A 13 24.49 9.38 20.97
CA ASP A 13 25.05 10.72 20.75
C ASP A 13 24.12 11.61 19.91
N GLN A 14 23.08 11.04 19.31
CA GLN A 14 22.14 11.81 18.50
C GLN A 14 21.35 12.82 19.32
N LYS A 15 20.96 13.93 18.68
CA LYS A 15 20.02 14.89 19.27
C LYS A 15 18.62 14.32 19.23
N ILE A 16 17.83 14.63 20.26
CA ILE A 16 16.40 14.31 20.27
C ILE A 16 15.71 15.28 19.31
N GLY A 17 15.21 14.76 18.20
CA GLY A 17 14.57 15.54 17.16
C GLY A 17 13.08 15.77 17.42
N ASP A 18 12.44 16.45 16.47
CA ASP A 18 10.98 16.49 16.39
C ASP A 18 10.41 15.16 15.92
N ASN A 19 9.15 14.90 16.28
CA ASN A 19 8.43 13.74 15.77
C ASN A 19 8.07 13.95 14.30
N LYS A 20 8.76 13.25 13.39
CA LYS A 20 8.53 13.27 11.94
C LYS A 20 8.32 11.85 11.45
N ILE A 21 7.53 11.69 10.39
CA ILE A 21 7.46 10.43 9.63
C ILE A 21 7.63 10.78 8.17
N ASN A 22 8.65 10.20 7.57
CA ASN A 22 8.95 10.36 6.16
C ASN A 22 9.01 9.00 5.42
N SER A 23 8.83 7.89 6.14
CA SER A 23 8.98 6.54 5.62
C SER A 23 7.96 5.56 6.19
N PHE A 24 7.67 4.51 5.39
CA PHE A 24 6.78 3.39 5.73
C PHE A 24 5.32 3.75 6.06
N LEU A 25 4.92 5.02 6.00
CA LEU A 25 3.52 5.43 6.16
C LEU A 25 3.14 6.34 4.99
N PRO A 26 2.14 5.97 4.18
CA PRO A 26 1.84 6.73 2.96
C PRO A 26 1.11 8.05 3.20
N TYR A 27 0.76 8.38 4.45
CA TYR A 27 0.07 9.61 4.80
C TYR A 27 0.67 10.32 6.01
N ARG A 28 0.32 11.61 6.13
CA ARG A 28 0.68 12.49 7.25
C ARG A 28 -0.58 13.04 7.90
N LYS A 29 -0.43 13.68 9.07
CA LYS A 29 -1.51 14.50 9.64
C LYS A 29 -2.01 15.53 8.62
N GLY A 30 -3.33 15.66 8.48
CA GLY A 30 -3.95 16.59 7.53
C GLY A 30 -3.70 16.25 6.05
N ALA A 31 -3.39 14.98 5.74
CA ALA A 31 -3.37 14.51 4.36
C ALA A 31 -4.71 14.83 3.68
N LYS A 32 -4.62 15.26 2.42
CA LYS A 32 -5.76 15.37 1.51
C LYS A 32 -6.03 14.01 0.85
N GLU A 33 -7.19 13.94 0.19
CA GLU A 33 -7.62 12.82 -0.65
C GLU A 33 -6.52 12.36 -1.60
N PHE A 34 -6.33 11.04 -1.67
CA PHE A 34 -5.41 10.42 -2.59
C PHE A 34 -5.98 10.39 -4.00
N ASP A 35 -5.13 10.71 -4.96
CA ASP A 35 -5.43 10.52 -6.39
C ASP A 35 -4.87 9.15 -6.81
N TYR A 36 -5.72 8.11 -6.70
CA TYR A 36 -5.31 6.73 -6.99
C TYR A 36 -5.00 6.51 -8.47
N ASP A 37 -5.66 7.24 -9.39
CA ASP A 37 -5.31 7.28 -10.81
C ASP A 37 -3.86 7.75 -11.00
N ALA A 38 -3.49 8.88 -10.38
CA ALA A 38 -2.14 9.43 -10.50
C ALA A 38 -1.08 8.48 -9.91
N VAL A 39 -1.38 7.81 -8.79
CA VAL A 39 -0.49 6.76 -8.24
C VAL A 39 -0.38 5.59 -9.22
N GLY A 40 -1.50 5.12 -9.79
CA GLY A 40 -1.52 4.06 -10.80
C GLY A 40 -0.66 4.39 -12.01
N CYS A 41 -0.76 5.62 -12.54
CA CYS A 41 0.08 6.08 -13.66
C CYS A 41 1.58 6.06 -13.31
N SER A 42 1.94 6.42 -12.07
CA SER A 42 3.33 6.35 -11.60
C SER A 42 3.83 4.92 -11.41
N VAL A 43 2.94 4.02 -10.95
CA VAL A 43 3.22 2.59 -10.88
C VAL A 43 3.46 2.03 -12.28
N LEU A 44 2.59 2.34 -13.24
CA LEU A 44 2.77 1.96 -14.64
C LEU A 44 4.13 2.43 -15.19
N SER A 45 4.51 3.69 -14.93
CA SER A 45 5.81 4.20 -15.34
C SER A 45 6.98 3.38 -14.77
N SER A 46 6.85 2.93 -13.52
CA SER A 46 7.84 2.05 -12.89
C SER A 46 7.86 0.64 -13.50
N LEU A 47 6.69 0.07 -13.82
CA LEU A 47 6.56 -1.24 -14.46
C LEU A 47 7.14 -1.25 -15.88
N MET A 48 6.88 -0.20 -16.67
CA MET A 48 7.40 -0.06 -18.03
C MET A 48 8.87 0.41 -18.06
N GLY A 49 9.44 0.81 -16.92
CA GLY A 49 10.79 1.41 -16.86
C GLY A 49 10.93 2.69 -17.70
N ARG A 50 9.81 3.35 -18.02
CA ARG A 50 9.74 4.50 -18.92
C ARG A 50 8.80 5.56 -18.37
N GLN A 51 9.11 6.81 -18.63
CA GLN A 51 8.26 7.97 -18.30
C GLN A 51 8.27 8.94 -19.48
N VAL A 52 7.28 9.82 -19.54
CA VAL A 52 7.27 10.93 -20.49
C VAL A 52 8.48 11.84 -20.21
N LYS A 53 9.07 12.41 -21.27
CA LYS A 53 10.13 13.43 -21.10
C LYS A 53 9.54 14.64 -20.39
N LYS A 54 10.21 15.15 -19.35
CA LYS A 54 9.77 16.34 -18.56
C LYS A 54 9.45 17.59 -19.39
N SER A 55 10.01 17.71 -20.60
CA SER A 55 9.78 18.84 -21.51
C SER A 55 8.58 18.65 -22.44
N TYR A 56 7.89 17.52 -22.34
CA TYR A 56 6.86 17.05 -23.25
C TYR A 56 5.51 17.01 -22.54
N SER A 57 4.66 18.00 -22.82
CA SER A 57 3.33 18.10 -22.21
C SER A 57 2.28 17.34 -23.02
N PHE A 58 1.12 17.13 -22.40
CA PHE A 58 -0.04 16.54 -23.07
C PHE A 58 -0.47 17.35 -24.30
N GLU A 59 -0.40 18.68 -24.24
CA GLU A 59 -0.72 19.57 -25.36
C GLU A 59 0.25 19.37 -26.53
N LYS A 60 1.56 19.26 -26.27
CA LYS A 60 2.56 18.97 -27.31
C LYS A 60 2.33 17.60 -27.95
N TYR A 61 1.96 16.61 -27.14
CA TYR A 61 1.60 15.29 -27.62
C TYR A 61 0.40 15.34 -28.57
N LYS A 62 -0.68 15.98 -28.13
CA LYS A 62 -1.88 16.22 -28.93
C LYS A 62 -1.56 16.93 -30.26
N GLU A 63 -0.80 18.02 -30.22
CA GLU A 63 -0.42 18.77 -31.43
C GLU A 63 0.36 17.89 -32.43
N GLN A 64 1.29 17.06 -31.94
CA GLN A 64 2.05 16.14 -32.79
C GLN A 64 1.18 15.06 -33.42
N CYS A 65 0.26 14.47 -32.64
CA CYS A 65 -0.69 13.48 -33.14
C CYS A 65 -1.59 14.05 -34.24
N LEU A 66 -2.22 15.20 -34.01
CA LEU A 66 -3.10 15.84 -34.97
C LEU A 66 -2.34 16.34 -36.20
N GLY A 67 -1.12 16.89 -36.01
CA GLY A 67 -0.24 17.30 -37.10
C GLY A 67 0.16 16.12 -38.00
N HIS A 68 0.52 14.98 -37.40
CA HIS A 68 0.91 13.78 -38.16
C HIS A 68 -0.24 13.23 -39.03
N LEU A 69 -1.48 13.31 -38.53
CA LEU A 69 -2.65 12.85 -39.28
C LEU A 69 -3.09 13.86 -40.34
N LYS A 70 -2.92 15.17 -40.10
CA LYS A 70 -3.31 16.23 -41.05
C LYS A 70 -2.73 16.01 -42.44
N ASP A 71 -1.47 15.60 -42.52
CA ASP A 71 -0.77 15.39 -43.80
C ASP A 71 -1.23 14.11 -44.53
N LYS A 72 -2.03 13.26 -43.87
CA LYS A 72 -2.51 11.97 -44.39
C LYS A 72 -4.03 11.97 -44.69
N LEU A 73 -4.76 13.00 -44.29
CA LEU A 73 -6.22 13.08 -44.41
C LEU A 73 -6.63 13.85 -45.66
N SER A 74 -7.60 13.33 -46.41
CA SER A 74 -8.20 14.01 -47.56
C SER A 74 -9.23 15.07 -47.17
N ASP A 75 -9.89 14.91 -46.02
CA ASP A 75 -10.83 15.87 -45.45
C ASP A 75 -10.29 16.42 -44.12
N PRO A 76 -9.88 17.71 -44.07
CA PRO A 76 -9.41 18.36 -42.85
C PRO A 76 -10.44 18.41 -41.72
N GLY A 77 -11.74 18.33 -42.01
CA GLY A 77 -12.82 18.35 -41.01
C GLY A 77 -12.76 17.17 -40.04
N ILE A 78 -12.19 16.03 -40.48
CA ILE A 78 -12.01 14.82 -39.66
C ILE A 78 -11.15 15.10 -38.42
N LEU A 79 -10.18 16.01 -38.49
CA LEU A 79 -9.29 16.33 -37.36
C LEU A 79 -10.06 16.82 -36.13
N VAL A 80 -11.13 17.61 -36.33
CA VAL A 80 -11.97 18.11 -35.24
C VAL A 80 -12.68 16.96 -34.54
N HIS A 81 -13.07 15.93 -35.29
CA HIS A 81 -13.70 14.72 -34.73
C HIS A 81 -12.69 13.86 -33.96
N LEU A 82 -11.49 13.66 -34.51
CA LEU A 82 -10.42 12.91 -33.83
C LEU A 82 -9.93 13.60 -32.56
N GLU A 83 -9.82 14.93 -32.61
CA GLU A 83 -9.51 15.74 -31.43
C GLU A 83 -10.54 15.51 -30.32
N LYS A 84 -11.83 15.58 -30.64
CA LYS A 84 -12.91 15.33 -29.67
C LYS A 84 -12.94 13.89 -29.18
N MET A 85 -12.67 12.92 -30.06
CA MET A 85 -12.73 11.50 -29.74
C MET A 85 -11.62 11.06 -28.78
N TYR A 86 -10.39 11.54 -29.02
CA TYR A 86 -9.22 11.07 -28.27
C TYR A 86 -8.73 12.06 -27.21
N PHE A 87 -8.82 13.36 -27.46
CA PHE A 87 -8.13 14.36 -26.63
C PHE A 87 -9.06 15.18 -25.73
N ALA A 88 -10.38 15.10 -25.91
CA ALA A 88 -11.32 15.64 -24.94
C ALA A 88 -11.17 14.91 -23.60
N ASP A 89 -11.06 15.67 -22.50
CA ASP A 89 -10.93 15.16 -21.13
C ASP A 89 -9.87 14.05 -20.93
N ALA A 90 -8.81 14.07 -21.75
CA ALA A 90 -7.77 13.05 -21.78
C ALA A 90 -8.28 11.60 -22.00
N THR A 91 -9.35 11.44 -22.79
CA THR A 91 -9.97 10.13 -23.10
C THR A 91 -8.97 9.11 -23.64
N ILE A 92 -7.96 9.53 -24.41
CA ILE A 92 -6.88 8.66 -24.93
C ILE A 92 -6.17 7.85 -23.84
N ALA A 93 -6.09 8.37 -22.61
CA ALA A 93 -5.49 7.64 -21.48
C ALA A 93 -6.29 6.40 -21.06
N LYS A 94 -7.52 6.22 -21.58
CA LYS A 94 -8.41 5.09 -21.32
C LYS A 94 -8.50 4.10 -22.48
N THR A 95 -7.74 4.30 -23.56
CA THR A 95 -7.82 3.43 -24.76
C THR A 95 -6.70 2.38 -24.78
N ALA A 96 -5.60 2.62 -24.08
CA ALA A 96 -4.51 1.67 -23.89
C ALA A 96 -3.72 2.05 -22.63
N PRO A 97 -3.22 1.08 -21.83
CA PRO A 97 -2.44 1.35 -20.62
C PRO A 97 -1.29 2.35 -20.84
N GLU A 98 -0.57 2.24 -21.95
CA GLU A 98 0.59 3.09 -22.23
C GLU A 98 0.24 4.58 -22.27
N PHE A 99 -0.96 4.94 -22.75
CA PHE A 99 -1.42 6.33 -22.79
C PHE A 99 -1.67 6.91 -21.39
N MET A 100 -1.83 6.10 -20.35
CA MET A 100 -1.91 6.58 -18.97
C MET A 100 -0.62 7.32 -18.55
N LEU A 101 0.53 7.03 -19.17
CA LEU A 101 1.78 7.74 -18.90
C LEU A 101 1.68 9.25 -19.15
N LEU A 102 0.76 9.68 -20.03
CA LEU A 102 0.48 11.10 -20.29
C LEU A 102 -0.15 11.81 -19.09
N ARG A 103 -0.80 11.06 -18.18
CA ARG A 103 -1.37 11.58 -16.92
C ARG A 103 -0.40 11.50 -15.74
N ALA A 104 0.72 10.78 -15.88
CA ALA A 104 1.65 10.52 -14.78
C ALA A 104 2.40 11.78 -14.28
N GLU A 105 2.46 12.86 -15.09
CA GLU A 105 3.19 14.06 -14.73
C GLU A 105 2.35 15.09 -13.95
N GLY A 106 2.72 15.32 -12.68
CA GLY A 106 2.66 16.67 -12.09
C GLY A 106 1.41 17.10 -11.30
N SER A 107 0.33 16.31 -11.20
CA SER A 107 -0.93 16.79 -10.58
C SER A 107 -1.19 16.38 -9.12
N GLY A 108 -0.40 15.46 -8.56
CA GLY A 108 -0.66 14.91 -7.22
C GLY A 108 -0.32 15.86 -6.06
N ASN A 109 -1.21 15.92 -5.07
CA ASN A 109 -0.92 16.58 -3.79
C ASN A 109 0.21 15.85 -3.02
N SER A 110 0.66 16.42 -1.89
CA SER A 110 1.75 15.81 -1.11
C SER A 110 1.42 14.38 -0.66
N SER A 111 0.17 14.07 -0.30
CA SER A 111 -0.25 12.73 0.12
C SER A 111 -0.07 11.73 -1.02
N THR A 112 -0.54 12.06 -2.22
CA THR A 112 -0.36 11.26 -3.43
C THR A 112 1.11 10.93 -3.67
N LYS A 113 2.01 11.92 -3.53
CA LYS A 113 3.46 11.70 -3.71
C LYS A 113 4.07 10.72 -2.69
N HIS A 114 3.61 10.74 -1.44
CA HIS A 114 4.08 9.78 -0.43
C HIS A 114 3.59 8.37 -0.75
N LEU A 115 2.33 8.25 -1.16
CA LEU A 115 1.74 6.97 -1.57
C LEU A 115 2.44 6.38 -2.80
N THR A 116 2.76 7.20 -3.80
CA THR A 116 3.60 6.81 -4.94
C THR A 116 4.94 6.24 -4.50
N GLY A 117 5.61 6.88 -3.52
CA GLY A 117 6.88 6.41 -2.99
C GLY A 117 6.79 5.01 -2.39
N LEU A 118 5.70 4.72 -1.66
CA LEU A 118 5.43 3.40 -1.10
C LEU A 118 5.30 2.33 -2.20
N PHE A 119 4.47 2.59 -3.22
CA PHE A 119 4.23 1.63 -4.30
C PHE A 119 5.44 1.41 -5.22
N HIS A 120 6.28 2.41 -5.43
CA HIS A 120 7.60 2.20 -6.07
C HIS A 120 8.46 1.21 -5.27
N GLY A 121 8.37 1.27 -3.94
CA GLY A 121 8.98 0.28 -3.05
C GLY A 121 8.43 -1.14 -3.25
N PHE A 122 7.14 -1.28 -3.57
CA PHE A 122 6.53 -2.59 -3.85
C PHE A 122 6.88 -3.15 -5.21
N VAL A 123 6.92 -2.35 -6.28
CA VAL A 123 7.33 -2.82 -7.62
C VAL A 123 8.74 -3.41 -7.58
N GLY A 124 9.58 -2.91 -6.67
CA GLY A 124 10.90 -3.47 -6.41
C GLY A 124 11.82 -3.40 -7.63
N LYS A 125 12.87 -4.22 -7.64
CA LYS A 125 13.71 -4.42 -8.82
C LYS A 125 13.06 -5.50 -9.70
N GLN A 126 11.91 -5.24 -10.31
CA GLN A 126 11.47 -6.12 -11.40
C GLN A 126 12.59 -6.19 -12.46
N ALA A 127 12.88 -7.42 -12.93
CA ALA A 127 14.04 -7.69 -13.78
C ALA A 127 13.84 -7.23 -15.23
N SER A 128 12.58 -7.15 -15.69
CA SER A 128 12.22 -6.79 -17.06
C SER A 128 11.05 -5.81 -17.08
N PRO A 129 11.16 -4.72 -17.85
CA PRO A 129 10.02 -3.86 -18.15
C PRO A 129 8.84 -4.64 -18.74
N ILE A 130 7.63 -4.24 -18.37
CA ILE A 130 6.39 -4.77 -18.95
C ILE A 130 6.08 -4.07 -20.28
N GLU A 131 5.65 -4.87 -21.26
CA GLU A 131 5.05 -4.40 -22.51
C GLU A 131 3.60 -4.88 -22.57
N PHE A 132 2.69 -4.07 -23.11
CA PHE A 132 1.28 -4.39 -23.24
C PHE A 132 0.94 -4.75 -24.68
N ASP A 133 0.03 -5.70 -24.85
CA ASP A 133 -0.62 -5.98 -26.14
C ASP A 133 -2.06 -5.43 -26.10
N SER A 134 -2.17 -4.11 -26.20
CA SER A 134 -3.42 -3.37 -25.92
C SER A 134 -4.46 -3.42 -27.05
N GLY A 135 -4.33 -4.33 -28.02
CA GLY A 135 -5.32 -4.51 -29.10
C GLY A 135 -5.58 -3.26 -29.95
N THR A 136 -4.65 -2.30 -29.97
CA THR A 136 -4.86 -0.95 -30.52
C THR A 136 -5.20 -0.94 -32.02
N ASN A 137 -6.11 -0.04 -32.39
CA ASN A 137 -6.45 0.20 -33.79
C ASN A 137 -5.37 1.01 -34.51
N PHE A 138 -5.54 1.21 -35.83
CA PHE A 138 -4.50 1.85 -36.65
C PHE A 138 -4.18 3.30 -36.22
N ILE A 139 -5.16 4.07 -35.73
CA ILE A 139 -4.96 5.46 -35.27
C ILE A 139 -4.20 5.43 -33.96
N GLU A 140 -4.62 4.58 -33.02
CA GLU A 140 -3.96 4.42 -31.73
C GLU A 140 -2.52 3.93 -31.87
N ARG A 141 -2.22 3.05 -32.83
CA ARG A 141 -0.83 2.64 -33.11
C ARG A 141 0.05 3.82 -33.52
N ILE A 142 -0.44 4.70 -34.39
CA ILE A 142 0.28 5.94 -34.77
C ILE A 142 0.53 6.79 -33.52
N PHE A 143 -0.49 6.93 -32.66
CA PHE A 143 -0.40 7.70 -31.43
C PHE A 143 0.56 7.08 -30.41
N LEU A 144 0.62 5.75 -30.31
CA LEU A 144 1.57 5.01 -29.48
C LEU A 144 3.01 5.18 -29.97
N ASP A 145 3.24 5.14 -31.28
CA ASP A 145 4.58 5.35 -31.86
C ASP A 145 5.11 6.75 -31.53
N ILE A 146 4.25 7.78 -31.63
CA ILE A 146 4.56 9.15 -31.23
C ILE A 146 4.87 9.23 -29.74
N LEU A 147 4.05 8.59 -28.88
CA LEU A 147 4.29 8.57 -27.44
C LEU A 147 5.63 7.92 -27.12
N THR A 148 5.88 6.73 -27.67
CA THR A 148 7.08 5.91 -27.42
C THR A 148 8.36 6.67 -27.79
N SER A 149 8.34 7.40 -28.90
CA SER A 149 9.46 8.25 -29.35
C SER A 149 9.78 9.41 -28.37
N ASN A 150 8.81 9.77 -27.52
CA ASN A 150 8.89 10.83 -26.52
C ASN A 150 9.02 10.31 -25.09
N LEU A 151 9.22 9.01 -24.90
CA LEU A 151 9.56 8.44 -23.60
C LEU A 151 11.07 8.55 -23.31
N GLN A 152 11.39 8.52 -22.03
CA GLN A 152 12.75 8.39 -21.51
C GLN A 152 12.78 7.31 -20.42
N GLU A 153 13.96 6.80 -20.12
CA GLU A 153 14.14 5.80 -19.07
C GLU A 153 13.68 6.34 -17.69
N ALA A 154 12.95 5.52 -16.96
CA ALA A 154 12.50 5.80 -15.61
C ALA A 154 12.98 4.65 -14.70
N ARG A 155 13.86 4.97 -13.76
CA ARG A 155 14.23 4.05 -12.68
C ARG A 155 13.94 4.70 -11.34
N PRO A 156 12.88 4.30 -10.62
CA PRO A 156 12.66 4.81 -9.27
C PRO A 156 13.83 4.38 -8.38
N LYS A 157 14.38 5.33 -7.60
CA LYS A 157 15.33 5.01 -6.54
C LYS A 157 14.55 4.66 -5.28
N ASN A 158 14.63 3.40 -4.85
CA ASN A 158 14.04 3.00 -3.57
C ASN A 158 14.87 3.58 -2.42
N LYS A 159 14.24 4.45 -1.63
CA LYS A 159 14.83 5.10 -0.46
C LYS A 159 14.58 4.34 0.85
N GLU A 160 13.74 3.32 0.80
CA GLU A 160 13.35 2.50 1.93
C GLU A 160 13.15 1.05 1.49
N ALA A 161 13.47 0.11 2.38
CA ALA A 161 13.12 -1.28 2.26
C ALA A 161 11.60 -1.47 2.44
N CYS A 162 11.06 -2.64 2.05
CA CYS A 162 9.65 -2.91 2.29
C CYS A 162 9.42 -3.33 3.75
N TYR A 163 8.58 -2.60 4.49
CA TYR A 163 8.24 -2.98 5.87
C TYR A 163 7.45 -4.29 5.94
N LEU A 164 6.58 -4.53 4.95
CA LEU A 164 5.68 -5.70 4.86
C LEU A 164 5.92 -6.47 3.55
N PRO A 165 7.00 -7.26 3.45
CA PRO A 165 7.36 -7.95 2.22
C PRO A 165 6.24 -8.80 1.62
N PHE A 166 5.46 -9.52 2.44
CA PHE A 166 4.35 -10.35 1.97
C PHE A 166 3.27 -9.56 1.19
N ILE A 167 3.07 -8.28 1.52
CA ILE A 167 2.12 -7.41 0.80
C ILE A 167 2.72 -6.97 -0.53
N ALA A 168 4.01 -6.63 -0.55
CA ALA A 168 4.70 -6.29 -1.79
C ALA A 168 4.73 -7.49 -2.76
N GLU A 169 4.98 -8.69 -2.25
CA GLU A 169 4.95 -9.93 -3.04
C GLU A 169 3.56 -10.21 -3.63
N ASN A 170 2.49 -10.05 -2.83
CA ASN A 170 1.12 -10.14 -3.34
C ASN A 170 0.83 -9.08 -4.41
N PHE A 171 1.22 -7.82 -4.15
CA PHE A 171 1.05 -6.72 -5.08
C PHE A 171 1.76 -6.98 -6.41
N GLN A 172 3.01 -7.47 -6.37
CA GLN A 172 3.77 -7.79 -7.58
C GLN A 172 3.10 -8.87 -8.42
N ARG A 173 2.58 -9.93 -7.78
CA ARG A 173 1.83 -11.00 -8.47
C ARG A 173 0.54 -10.45 -9.10
N ASP A 174 -0.19 -9.65 -8.33
CA ASP A 174 -1.48 -9.08 -8.74
C ASP A 174 -1.32 -8.06 -9.87
N ILE A 175 -0.29 -7.22 -9.81
CA ILE A 175 0.01 -6.27 -10.87
C ILE A 175 0.50 -6.96 -12.13
N ALA A 176 1.31 -8.03 -12.01
CA ALA A 176 1.70 -8.81 -13.19
C ALA A 176 0.48 -9.42 -13.91
N PHE A 177 -0.48 -9.93 -13.14
CA PHE A 177 -1.76 -10.42 -13.66
C PHE A 177 -2.63 -9.31 -14.27
N LEU A 178 -2.73 -8.15 -13.62
CA LEU A 178 -3.44 -7.01 -14.22
C LEU A 178 -2.77 -6.62 -15.54
N SER A 179 -1.44 -6.56 -15.57
CA SER A 179 -0.68 -6.16 -16.76
C SER A 179 -0.83 -7.11 -17.95
N SER A 180 -1.17 -8.39 -17.74
CA SER A 180 -1.48 -9.31 -18.84
C SER A 180 -2.91 -9.13 -19.41
N HIS A 181 -3.74 -8.28 -18.80
CA HIS A 181 -5.12 -8.00 -19.22
C HIS A 181 -5.35 -6.49 -19.39
N PRO A 182 -4.98 -5.88 -20.54
CA PRO A 182 -4.94 -4.42 -20.72
C PRO A 182 -6.25 -3.69 -20.40
N ASP A 183 -7.40 -4.20 -20.84
CA ASP A 183 -8.70 -3.57 -20.57
C ASP A 183 -9.03 -3.60 -19.07
N TYR A 184 -8.80 -4.75 -18.43
CA TYR A 184 -9.01 -4.90 -16.99
C TYR A 184 -8.00 -4.08 -16.18
N PHE A 185 -6.77 -3.93 -16.66
CA PHE A 185 -5.76 -3.04 -16.08
C PHE A 185 -6.24 -1.59 -16.07
N LEU A 186 -6.74 -1.09 -17.20
CA LEU A 186 -7.26 0.27 -17.34
C LEU A 186 -8.40 0.53 -16.35
N ASP A 187 -9.31 -0.43 -16.21
CA ASP A 187 -10.49 -0.30 -15.36
C ASP A 187 -10.16 -0.43 -13.86
N GLN A 188 -9.21 -1.30 -13.49
CA GLN A 188 -9.02 -1.71 -12.10
C GLN A 188 -7.72 -1.26 -11.46
N LEU A 189 -6.77 -0.65 -12.19
CA LEU A 189 -5.50 -0.24 -11.59
C LEU A 189 -5.71 0.70 -10.40
N ALA A 190 -6.55 1.73 -10.54
CA ALA A 190 -6.83 2.68 -9.46
C ALA A 190 -7.45 1.98 -8.23
N ASN A 191 -8.42 1.08 -8.44
CA ASN A 191 -9.04 0.30 -7.36
C ASN A 191 -8.02 -0.65 -6.70
N CYS A 192 -7.11 -1.24 -7.48
CA CYS A 192 -6.04 -2.08 -6.96
C CYS A 192 -5.09 -1.27 -6.07
N ILE A 193 -4.71 -0.06 -6.49
CA ILE A 193 -3.91 0.85 -5.65
C ILE A 193 -4.67 1.22 -4.37
N GLU A 194 -5.96 1.54 -4.45
CA GLU A 194 -6.77 1.84 -3.26
C GLU A 194 -6.82 0.65 -2.29
N LEU A 195 -7.12 -0.54 -2.81
CA LEU A 195 -7.16 -1.79 -2.06
C LEU A 195 -5.83 -2.04 -1.32
N TYR A 196 -4.71 -1.95 -2.04
CA TYR A 196 -3.38 -2.18 -1.45
C TYR A 196 -2.93 -1.06 -0.50
N THR A 197 -3.44 0.16 -0.66
CA THR A 197 -3.22 1.26 0.28
C THR A 197 -3.85 0.92 1.64
N PHE A 198 -5.09 0.44 1.63
CA PHE A 198 -5.79 0.01 2.84
C PHE A 198 -5.17 -1.25 3.45
N ILE A 199 -4.88 -2.28 2.65
CA ILE A 199 -4.20 -3.51 3.09
C ILE A 199 -2.89 -3.18 3.80
N TYR A 200 -2.03 -2.37 3.17
CA TYR A 200 -0.74 -2.03 3.74
C TYR A 200 -0.88 -1.30 5.08
N CYS A 201 -1.72 -0.25 5.14
CA CYS A 201 -1.86 0.55 6.35
C CYS A 201 -2.44 -0.28 7.50
N SER A 202 -3.49 -1.07 7.25
CA SER A 202 -4.13 -1.89 8.27
C SER A 202 -3.18 -2.98 8.79
N GLN A 203 -2.52 -3.71 7.89
CA GLN A 203 -1.55 -4.74 8.26
C GLN A 203 -0.30 -4.17 8.91
N LEU A 204 0.13 -2.95 8.55
CA LEU A 204 1.19 -2.23 9.25
C LEU A 204 0.81 -1.97 10.70
N GLY A 205 -0.39 -1.45 10.94
CA GLY A 205 -0.93 -1.28 12.29
C GLY A 205 -0.90 -2.57 13.10
N LEU A 206 -1.39 -3.66 12.52
CA LEU A 206 -1.39 -4.95 13.20
C LEU A 206 0.02 -5.48 13.46
N ASN A 207 0.99 -5.24 12.56
CA ASN A 207 2.34 -5.77 12.65
C ASN A 207 3.36 -4.87 13.37
N ILE A 208 3.10 -3.58 13.53
CA ILE A 208 4.08 -2.60 14.04
C ILE A 208 4.61 -2.94 15.44
N GLY A 209 3.81 -3.61 16.27
CA GLY A 209 4.21 -4.04 17.61
C GLY A 209 5.02 -5.35 17.67
N ASN A 210 5.00 -6.17 16.61
CA ASN A 210 5.56 -7.53 16.61
C ASN A 210 6.90 -7.63 15.87
N TRP A 211 7.83 -6.73 16.18
CA TRP A 211 9.14 -6.67 15.52
C TRP A 211 10.25 -7.43 16.28
N THR A 212 10.01 -7.76 17.54
CA THR A 212 11.05 -8.27 18.46
C THR A 212 11.55 -9.66 18.11
N SER A 213 10.82 -10.43 17.31
CA SER A 213 11.31 -11.71 16.77
C SER A 213 12.51 -11.51 15.83
N GLY A 214 12.61 -10.35 15.16
CA GLY A 214 13.55 -10.11 14.07
C GLY A 214 13.10 -10.71 12.74
N SER A 215 11.97 -11.41 12.72
CA SER A 215 11.45 -12.05 11.52
C SER A 215 10.62 -11.06 10.70
N SER A 216 10.64 -11.23 9.37
CA SER A 216 9.74 -10.50 8.48
C SER A 216 8.27 -10.70 8.89
N PRO A 217 7.44 -9.64 8.87
CA PRO A 217 6.02 -9.73 9.20
C PRO A 217 5.25 -10.66 8.28
N THR A 218 4.15 -11.19 8.80
CA THR A 218 3.19 -12.01 8.05
C THR A 218 1.79 -11.42 8.17
N SER A 219 0.87 -11.91 7.33
CA SER A 219 -0.54 -11.50 7.38
C SER A 219 -1.13 -11.78 8.76
N LYS A 220 -1.87 -10.81 9.28
CA LYS A 220 -2.59 -10.91 10.55
C LYS A 220 -4.11 -10.88 10.31
N PRO A 221 -4.87 -11.67 11.09
CA PRO A 221 -6.32 -11.68 11.00
C PRO A 221 -6.94 -10.31 11.14
N LEU A 222 -7.72 -9.93 10.13
CA LEU A 222 -8.57 -8.75 10.13
C LEU A 222 -9.89 -9.12 9.46
N TYR A 223 -10.97 -9.16 10.24
CA TYR A 223 -12.25 -9.70 9.81
C TYR A 223 -13.15 -8.64 9.18
N PHE A 224 -13.65 -8.96 7.99
CA PHE A 224 -14.56 -8.14 7.20
C PHE A 224 -15.91 -8.83 7.08
N ILE A 225 -16.93 -8.00 6.82
CA ILE A 225 -18.24 -8.45 6.36
C ILE A 225 -18.52 -7.88 4.98
N LEU A 226 -19.46 -8.45 4.25
CA LEU A 226 -19.97 -7.82 3.04
C LEU A 226 -20.80 -6.60 3.45
N ASP A 227 -20.77 -5.54 2.64
CA ASP A 227 -21.58 -4.32 2.84
C ASP A 227 -23.09 -4.59 2.95
N THR A 228 -23.57 -5.68 2.34
CA THR A 228 -24.96 -6.17 2.42
C THR A 228 -25.29 -6.92 3.71
N GLU A 229 -24.30 -7.32 4.52
CA GLU A 229 -24.52 -8.09 5.74
C GLU A 229 -24.91 -7.23 6.95
N LYS A 230 -25.53 -7.87 7.96
CA LYS A 230 -25.76 -7.28 9.28
C LYS A 230 -24.56 -7.48 10.20
N ALA A 231 -24.15 -6.41 10.88
CA ALA A 231 -23.10 -6.42 11.91
C ALA A 231 -23.65 -6.84 13.29
N SER A 232 -24.12 -8.09 13.42
CA SER A 232 -24.65 -8.63 14.67
C SER A 232 -23.59 -8.68 15.78
N SER A 233 -23.98 -8.39 17.02
CA SER A 233 -23.12 -8.47 18.21
C SER A 233 -22.67 -9.90 18.53
N GLU A 234 -23.35 -10.92 18.01
CA GLU A 234 -23.00 -12.33 18.20
C GLU A 234 -21.75 -12.75 17.39
N ARG A 235 -21.34 -11.93 16.41
CA ARG A 235 -20.16 -12.19 15.58
C ARG A 235 -18.89 -11.81 16.32
N SER A 236 -18.42 -12.71 17.19
CA SER A 236 -17.28 -12.49 18.08
C SER A 236 -16.00 -12.04 17.36
N HIS A 237 -15.74 -12.53 16.16
CA HIS A 237 -14.57 -12.13 15.35
C HIS A 237 -14.57 -10.66 14.94
N LEU A 238 -15.74 -10.04 14.73
CA LEU A 238 -15.82 -8.61 14.43
C LEU A 238 -15.42 -7.75 15.63
N ALA A 239 -15.63 -8.26 16.85
CA ALA A 239 -15.22 -7.60 18.07
C ALA A 239 -13.74 -7.84 18.42
N SER A 240 -13.24 -9.07 18.24
CA SER A 240 -11.89 -9.46 18.66
C SER A 240 -10.81 -9.17 17.60
N ALA A 241 -11.16 -9.17 16.33
CA ALA A 241 -10.24 -9.05 15.20
C ALA A 241 -10.82 -8.21 14.03
N GLY A 242 -11.75 -7.29 14.31
CA GLY A 242 -12.31 -6.34 13.33
C GLY A 242 -11.75 -4.91 13.46
N TYR A 243 -12.54 -3.90 13.08
CA TYR A 243 -12.10 -2.49 13.15
C TYR A 243 -11.67 -2.08 14.57
N ARG A 244 -12.42 -2.50 15.60
CA ARG A 244 -12.15 -2.13 17.00
C ARG A 244 -10.75 -2.56 17.47
N SER A 245 -10.31 -3.76 17.09
CA SER A 245 -8.97 -4.26 17.44
C SER A 245 -7.86 -3.59 16.62
N LEU A 246 -8.18 -2.98 15.48
CA LEU A 246 -7.22 -2.25 14.65
C LEU A 246 -6.91 -0.84 15.18
N VAL A 247 -7.86 -0.19 15.85
CA VAL A 247 -7.74 1.21 16.30
C VAL A 247 -6.50 1.44 17.18
N GLU A 248 -6.31 0.62 18.22
CA GLU A 248 -5.20 0.85 19.17
C GLU A 248 -3.82 0.55 18.57
N PRO A 249 -3.61 -0.56 17.82
CA PRO A 249 -2.37 -0.75 17.06
C PRO A 249 -2.10 0.37 16.05
N MET A 250 -3.12 0.87 15.34
CA MET A 250 -2.96 1.98 14.39
C MET A 250 -2.51 3.28 15.06
N LYS A 251 -3.03 3.60 16.25
CA LYS A 251 -2.57 4.74 17.05
C LYS A 251 -1.07 4.68 17.38
N ASN A 252 -0.50 3.48 17.46
CA ASN A 252 0.92 3.27 17.76
C ASN A 252 1.82 3.39 16.54
N VAL A 253 1.29 3.33 15.32
CA VAL A 253 2.07 3.42 14.07
C VAL A 253 2.86 4.73 14.02
N PHE A 254 2.19 5.86 14.23
CA PHE A 254 2.86 7.16 14.15
C PHE A 254 4.00 7.31 15.19
N PRO A 255 3.75 7.10 16.50
CA PRO A 255 4.81 7.19 17.50
C PRO A 255 6.01 6.26 17.23
N ILE A 256 5.74 5.02 16.81
CA ILE A 256 6.77 4.02 16.58
C ILE A 256 7.61 4.35 15.35
N LEU A 257 6.98 4.65 14.22
CA LEU A 257 7.71 5.01 12.99
C LEU A 257 8.46 6.34 13.15
N SER A 258 7.92 7.28 13.93
CA SER A 258 8.64 8.51 14.24
C SER A 258 9.91 8.26 15.07
N MET A 259 9.92 7.25 15.93
CA MET A 259 11.14 6.83 16.63
C MET A 259 12.10 6.12 15.68
N LEU A 260 11.58 5.28 14.78
CA LEU A 260 12.37 4.57 13.76
C LEU A 260 13.15 5.51 12.83
N GLU A 261 12.69 6.74 12.61
CA GLU A 261 13.45 7.77 11.88
C GLU A 261 14.78 8.14 12.56
N HIS A 262 14.88 8.03 13.90
CA HIS A 262 16.14 8.26 14.62
C HIS A 262 17.12 7.09 14.41
N PHE A 263 16.62 5.88 14.20
CA PHE A 263 17.46 4.73 13.89
C PHE A 263 17.96 4.82 12.44
N ASN A 264 17.09 5.26 11.53
CA ASN A 264 17.38 5.46 10.12
C ASN A 264 17.87 6.89 9.81
N ASN A 265 18.79 7.42 10.60
CA ASN A 265 19.23 8.81 10.46
C ASN A 265 20.27 9.03 9.33
N ASP A 266 20.82 7.95 8.78
CA ASP A 266 21.77 8.01 7.66
C ASP A 266 21.02 8.07 6.33
N GLY A 267 21.13 9.21 5.64
CA GLY A 267 20.53 9.43 4.33
C GLY A 267 21.27 8.77 3.16
N THR A 268 22.40 8.10 3.41
CA THR A 268 23.22 7.44 2.37
C THR A 268 22.78 6.00 2.11
N VAL A 269 22.11 5.36 3.08
CA VAL A 269 21.58 4.00 2.97
C VAL A 269 20.05 4.01 2.91
N PRO A 270 19.41 3.01 2.29
CA PRO A 270 17.97 2.85 2.36
C PRO A 270 17.51 2.67 3.82
N LYS A 271 16.36 3.24 4.16
CA LYS A 271 15.78 3.04 5.50
C LYS A 271 15.29 1.62 5.68
N GLU A 272 15.52 1.06 6.87
CA GLU A 272 15.20 -0.31 7.24
C GLU A 272 14.08 -0.39 8.30
N PRO A 273 13.26 -1.45 8.30
CA PRO A 273 12.17 -1.65 9.25
C PRO A 273 12.67 -2.12 10.62
N LEU A 274 11.85 -1.98 11.67
CA LEU A 274 12.22 -2.33 13.05
C LEU A 274 12.66 -3.79 13.22
N TRP A 275 12.01 -4.71 12.52
CA TRP A 275 12.35 -6.13 12.60
C TRP A 275 13.74 -6.41 12.01
N SER A 276 14.21 -5.63 11.03
CA SER A 276 15.56 -5.73 10.45
C SER A 276 16.63 -5.31 11.46
N PHE A 277 16.40 -4.20 12.18
CA PHE A 277 17.24 -3.80 13.32
C PHE A 277 17.27 -4.87 14.42
N ALA A 278 16.12 -5.43 14.80
CA ALA A 278 16.06 -6.45 15.84
C ALA A 278 16.76 -7.76 15.44
N ASN A 279 16.62 -8.17 14.18
CA ASN A 279 17.36 -9.31 13.64
C ASN A 279 18.87 -9.07 13.76
N THR A 280 19.31 -7.89 13.31
CA THR A 280 20.73 -7.53 13.30
C THR A 280 21.31 -7.51 14.72
N ILE A 281 20.60 -6.93 15.70
CA ILE A 281 21.00 -6.95 17.11
C ILE A 281 21.16 -8.39 17.61
N LYS A 282 20.18 -9.27 17.32
CA LYS A 282 20.19 -10.65 17.82
C LYS A 282 21.32 -11.49 17.25
N THR A 283 21.69 -11.24 15.99
CA THR A 283 22.74 -11.98 15.28
C THR A 283 24.14 -11.40 15.52
N ALA A 284 24.23 -10.25 16.19
CA ALA A 284 25.50 -9.58 16.49
C ALA A 284 26.27 -10.29 17.60
N SER A 285 27.57 -10.01 17.69
CA SER A 285 28.43 -10.48 18.78
C SER A 285 28.01 -9.92 20.14
N SER A 286 28.46 -10.54 21.23
CA SER A 286 28.15 -10.08 22.59
C SER A 286 28.59 -8.63 22.84
N ASP A 287 29.75 -8.23 22.30
CA ASP A 287 30.28 -6.87 22.47
C ASP A 287 29.44 -5.83 21.71
N GLU A 288 29.00 -6.16 20.50
CA GLU A 288 28.10 -5.31 19.70
C GLU A 288 26.73 -5.19 20.36
N GLN A 289 26.18 -6.28 20.90
CA GLN A 289 24.93 -6.24 21.66
C GLN A 289 25.05 -5.37 22.92
N ALA A 290 26.17 -5.44 23.64
CA ALA A 290 26.44 -4.59 24.78
C ALA A 290 26.60 -3.11 24.39
N ALA A 291 27.26 -2.81 23.27
CA ALA A 291 27.35 -1.47 22.72
C ALA A 291 25.98 -0.90 22.33
N ALA A 292 25.18 -1.67 21.59
CA ALA A 292 23.81 -1.32 21.22
C ALA A 292 22.94 -1.05 22.45
N LYS A 293 23.00 -1.93 23.47
CA LYS A 293 22.27 -1.75 24.73
C LYS A 293 22.63 -0.43 25.40
N ARG A 294 23.93 -0.14 25.57
CA ARG A 294 24.41 1.11 26.20
C ARG A 294 23.90 2.35 25.45
N SER A 295 24.01 2.33 24.12
CA SER A 295 23.56 3.44 23.27
C SER A 295 22.05 3.66 23.35
N LEU A 296 21.26 2.59 23.23
CA LEU A 296 19.79 2.62 23.38
C LEU A 296 19.38 3.13 24.76
N THR A 297 20.03 2.65 25.82
CA THR A 297 19.72 3.06 27.20
C THR A 297 19.99 4.55 27.41
N SER A 298 21.16 5.02 26.95
CA SER A 298 21.55 6.43 27.02
C SER A 298 20.55 7.32 26.28
N PHE A 299 20.21 6.98 25.04
CA PHE A 299 19.23 7.73 24.26
C PHE A 299 17.84 7.70 24.90
N THR A 300 17.44 6.56 25.46
CA THR A 300 16.14 6.38 26.13
C THR A 300 15.97 7.30 27.32
N GLU A 301 16.98 7.41 28.19
CA GLU A 301 16.92 8.28 29.36
C GLU A 301 16.90 9.76 28.96
N ARG A 302 17.76 10.16 28.01
CA ARG A 302 17.73 11.52 27.46
C ARG A 302 16.37 11.85 26.85
N PHE A 303 15.79 10.92 26.08
CA PHE A 303 14.49 11.09 25.44
C PHE A 303 13.37 11.24 26.49
N ARG A 304 13.38 10.39 27.52
CA ARG A 304 12.44 10.46 28.64
C ARG A 304 12.49 11.82 29.33
N GLU A 305 13.69 12.33 29.62
CA GLU A 305 13.90 13.62 30.28
C GLU A 305 13.44 14.79 29.42
N ASP A 306 13.83 14.84 28.15
CA ASP A 306 13.40 15.86 27.19
C ASP A 306 11.87 15.93 27.06
N ARG A 307 11.22 14.75 27.03
CA ARG A 307 9.77 14.63 26.92
C ARG A 307 9.04 14.71 28.27
N LYS A 308 9.76 14.82 29.39
CA LYS A 308 9.22 14.90 30.76
C LYS A 308 8.28 13.73 31.11
N LEU A 309 8.70 12.50 30.79
CA LEU A 309 7.90 11.29 31.01
C LEU A 309 8.30 10.59 32.31
N ASP A 310 7.32 10.04 33.04
CA ASP A 310 7.64 9.25 34.24
C ASP A 310 8.36 7.96 33.87
N ARG A 311 9.32 7.58 34.73
CA ARG A 311 10.16 6.40 34.56
C ARG A 311 9.33 5.12 34.61
N ILE A 312 9.63 4.20 33.70
CA ILE A 312 9.12 2.83 33.69
C ILE A 312 10.02 2.01 34.61
N SER A 313 9.44 1.31 35.60
CA SER A 313 10.17 0.72 36.74
C SER A 313 11.18 -0.38 36.41
N ASN A 314 11.08 -1.01 35.24
CA ASN A 314 11.91 -2.16 34.88
C ASN A 314 13.10 -1.72 34.02
N GLU A 315 14.31 -2.00 34.47
CA GLU A 315 15.52 -1.81 33.67
C GLU A 315 15.67 -2.92 32.62
N PRO A 316 16.01 -2.58 31.38
CA PRO A 316 16.15 -3.57 30.31
C PRO A 316 17.41 -4.43 30.52
N ALA A 317 17.25 -5.75 30.46
CA ALA A 317 18.35 -6.71 30.53
C ALA A 317 19.13 -6.77 29.21
N THR A 318 18.44 -6.61 28.07
CA THR A 318 19.02 -6.77 26.73
C THR A 318 18.89 -5.50 25.87
N ALA A 319 19.62 -5.46 24.74
CA ALA A 319 19.45 -4.39 23.75
C ALA A 319 18.03 -4.36 23.17
N ILE A 320 17.42 -5.52 22.90
CA ILE A 320 16.04 -5.62 22.42
C ILE A 320 15.05 -5.04 23.45
N GLU A 321 15.21 -5.37 24.72
CA GLU A 321 14.38 -4.79 25.79
C GLU A 321 14.58 -3.27 25.93
N SER A 322 15.81 -2.78 25.71
CA SER A 322 16.10 -1.34 25.72
C SER A 322 15.38 -0.62 24.58
N MET A 323 15.39 -1.23 23.39
CA MET A 323 14.66 -0.73 22.22
C MET A 323 13.14 -0.78 22.44
N GLN A 324 12.61 -1.84 23.06
CA GLN A 324 11.19 -1.91 23.46
C GLN A 324 10.83 -0.81 24.45
N GLN A 325 11.67 -0.54 25.45
CA GLN A 325 11.44 0.51 26.42
C GLN A 325 11.42 1.89 25.76
N LEU A 326 12.36 2.16 24.83
CA LEU A 326 12.37 3.38 24.02
C LEU A 326 11.05 3.57 23.25
N LEU A 327 10.58 2.52 22.56
CA LEU A 327 9.31 2.59 21.82
C LEU A 327 8.10 2.78 22.74
N ARG A 328 8.12 2.22 23.96
CA ARG A 328 7.07 2.49 24.96
C ARG A 328 7.04 3.95 25.37
N TYR A 329 8.20 4.60 25.58
CA TYR A 329 8.24 6.04 25.80
C TYR A 329 7.79 6.84 24.58
N ALA A 330 8.17 6.40 23.38
CA ALA A 330 7.74 7.01 22.13
C ALA A 330 6.20 7.04 22.02
N VAL A 331 5.52 5.95 22.41
CA VAL A 331 4.05 5.88 22.49
C VAL A 331 3.51 6.73 23.65
N LYS A 332 4.09 6.62 24.86
CA LYS A 332 3.63 7.32 26.07
C LYS A 332 3.57 8.85 25.91
N GLN A 333 4.46 9.44 25.10
CA GLN A 333 4.44 10.91 24.86
C GLN A 333 3.15 11.42 24.17
N PHE A 334 2.35 10.52 23.57
CA PHE A 334 1.09 10.83 22.88
C PHE A 334 -0.16 10.35 23.63
N ALA A 335 0.00 9.81 24.84
CA ALA A 335 -1.11 9.36 25.68
C ALA A 335 -2.10 10.50 25.98
N GLU A 336 -3.33 10.14 26.38
CA GLU A 336 -4.32 11.12 26.83
C GLU A 336 -3.78 11.98 27.98
N GLY A 337 -4.18 13.26 28.01
CA GLY A 337 -3.64 14.23 28.97
C GLY A 337 -2.29 14.84 28.58
N THR A 338 -1.62 14.34 27.54
CA THR A 338 -0.42 14.97 26.98
C THR A 338 -0.78 16.08 25.99
N GLY A 339 0.07 17.11 25.90
CA GLY A 339 -0.08 18.17 24.89
C GLY A 339 0.06 17.70 23.43
N ARG A 340 0.41 16.42 23.20
CA ARG A 340 0.64 15.84 21.86
C ARG A 340 -0.44 14.84 21.43
N HIS A 341 -1.37 14.47 22.31
CA HIS A 341 -2.44 13.52 22.00
C HIS A 341 -3.23 13.88 20.72
N ARG A 342 -3.50 15.17 20.51
CA ARG A 342 -4.18 15.68 19.31
C ARG A 342 -3.52 15.25 18.00
N VAL A 343 -2.19 15.12 17.98
CA VAL A 343 -1.46 14.70 16.77
C VAL A 343 -1.84 13.27 16.40
N GLN A 344 -1.83 12.34 17.37
CA GLN A 344 -2.23 10.94 17.14
C GLN A 344 -3.67 10.84 16.61
N MET A 345 -4.59 11.63 17.18
CA MET A 345 -5.97 11.69 16.72
C MET A 345 -6.09 12.17 15.26
N GLN A 346 -5.28 13.15 14.84
CA GLN A 346 -5.25 13.63 13.46
C GLN A 346 -4.75 12.57 12.46
N TYR A 347 -3.82 11.70 12.87
CA TYR A 347 -3.39 10.58 12.03
C TYR A 347 -4.50 9.53 11.89
N MET A 348 -5.20 9.20 12.98
CA MET A 348 -6.35 8.29 12.93
C MET A 348 -7.51 8.84 12.10
N GLU A 349 -7.76 10.15 12.17
CA GLU A 349 -8.77 10.80 11.35
C GLU A 349 -8.47 10.68 9.86
N VAL A 350 -7.20 10.88 9.47
CA VAL A 350 -6.75 10.67 8.08
C VAL A 350 -6.90 9.21 7.66
N PHE A 351 -6.52 8.26 8.54
CA PHE A 351 -6.71 6.84 8.24
C PHE A 351 -8.17 6.54 7.93
N ASP A 352 -9.09 7.00 8.77
CA ASP A 352 -10.53 6.74 8.58
C ASP A 352 -11.10 7.42 7.33
N LYS A 353 -10.70 8.67 7.06
CA LYS A 353 -11.28 9.50 5.99
C LYS A 353 -10.68 9.26 4.62
N GLU A 354 -9.38 8.98 4.55
CA GLU A 354 -8.65 8.94 3.28
C GLU A 354 -8.21 7.52 2.91
N VAL A 355 -7.88 6.68 3.89
CA VAL A 355 -7.37 5.31 3.65
C VAL A 355 -8.47 4.27 3.74
N ALA A 356 -9.29 4.32 4.80
CA ALA A 356 -10.26 3.29 5.11
C ALA A 356 -11.67 3.61 4.63
N LYS A 357 -11.90 4.76 3.98
CA LYS A 357 -13.24 5.29 3.67
C LYS A 357 -14.20 4.29 3.03
N ASN A 358 -13.70 3.46 2.10
CA ASN A 358 -14.47 2.45 1.38
C ASN A 358 -14.47 1.07 2.07
N PHE A 359 -13.76 0.92 3.18
CA PHE A 359 -13.59 -0.31 3.94
C PHE A 359 -14.15 -0.25 5.36
N ILE A 360 -14.68 0.90 5.80
CA ILE A 360 -15.34 1.07 7.10
C ILE A 360 -16.79 1.54 6.94
N GLN A 361 -17.66 1.07 7.83
CA GLN A 361 -19.04 1.55 7.89
C GLN A 361 -19.53 1.63 9.33
N ALA A 362 -20.22 2.72 9.66
CA ALA A 362 -20.89 2.86 10.95
C ALA A 362 -22.18 2.02 10.99
N ARG A 363 -22.32 1.16 12.01
CA ARG A 363 -23.48 0.26 12.20
C ARG A 363 -24.10 0.45 13.60
N GLY A 364 -24.56 1.67 13.87
CA GLY A 364 -25.28 2.00 15.11
C GLY A 364 -24.52 1.59 16.37
N ARG A 365 -25.14 0.75 17.21
CA ARG A 365 -24.55 0.27 18.48
C ARG A 365 -23.26 -0.54 18.30
N SER A 366 -23.04 -1.16 17.13
CA SER A 366 -21.83 -1.93 16.83
C SER A 366 -20.63 -1.04 16.49
N GLY A 367 -20.82 0.29 16.40
CA GLY A 367 -19.77 1.24 16.04
C GLY A 367 -19.35 1.09 14.57
N LYS A 368 -18.09 1.41 14.28
CA LYS A 368 -17.49 1.19 12.95
C LYS A 368 -17.10 -0.28 12.81
N VAL A 369 -17.46 -0.89 11.68
CA VAL A 369 -17.06 -2.24 11.29
C VAL A 369 -16.33 -2.21 9.95
N LEU A 370 -15.52 -3.23 9.70
CA LEU A 370 -14.85 -3.40 8.42
C LEU A 370 -15.77 -4.09 7.42
N ILE A 371 -15.85 -3.52 6.22
CA ILE A 371 -16.70 -4.02 5.15
C ILE A 371 -15.90 -4.18 3.85
N VAL A 372 -16.39 -5.04 2.96
CA VAL A 372 -15.98 -5.07 1.56
C VAL A 372 -17.24 -4.96 0.70
N ASN A 373 -17.23 -4.03 -0.25
CA ASN A 373 -18.33 -3.89 -1.22
C ASN A 373 -18.19 -4.89 -2.38
N GLN A 374 -19.19 -4.94 -3.25
CA GLN A 374 -19.22 -5.90 -4.36
C GLN A 374 -18.05 -5.72 -5.33
N ASP A 375 -17.70 -4.48 -5.66
CA ASP A 375 -16.61 -4.17 -6.60
C ASP A 375 -15.25 -4.65 -6.07
N PHE A 376 -14.94 -4.40 -4.80
CA PHE A 376 -13.71 -4.88 -4.17
C PHE A 376 -13.72 -6.40 -3.94
N ILE A 377 -14.88 -7.04 -3.75
CA ILE A 377 -14.96 -8.51 -3.71
C ILE A 377 -14.60 -9.08 -5.07
N LEU A 378 -15.16 -8.55 -6.17
CA LEU A 378 -14.84 -9.02 -7.52
C LEU A 378 -13.36 -8.79 -7.84
N LEU A 379 -12.84 -7.60 -7.54
CA LEU A 379 -11.42 -7.30 -7.73
C LEU A 379 -10.55 -8.28 -6.95
N LEU A 380 -10.77 -8.43 -5.65
CA LEU A 380 -9.99 -9.33 -4.79
C LEU A 380 -10.11 -10.79 -5.29
N THR A 381 -11.28 -11.20 -5.76
CA THR A 381 -11.52 -12.55 -6.32
C THR A 381 -10.68 -12.76 -7.58
N ASN A 382 -10.71 -11.82 -8.53
CA ASN A 382 -9.95 -11.92 -9.75
C ASN A 382 -8.44 -11.89 -9.49
N LEU A 383 -7.97 -11.02 -8.59
CA LEU A 383 -6.57 -10.97 -8.17
C LEU A 383 -6.12 -12.26 -7.46
N ALA A 384 -7.01 -12.88 -6.69
CA ALA A 384 -6.73 -14.15 -6.05
C ALA A 384 -6.67 -15.30 -7.05
N ILE A 385 -7.60 -15.36 -8.02
CA ILE A 385 -7.67 -16.43 -9.02
C ILE A 385 -6.55 -16.30 -10.07
N GLN A 386 -6.27 -15.08 -10.52
CA GLN A 386 -5.30 -14.77 -11.58
C GLN A 386 -5.67 -15.48 -12.90
N ASP A 387 -4.69 -16.00 -13.63
CA ASP A 387 -4.87 -16.71 -14.92
C ASP A 387 -5.48 -18.12 -14.78
N ARG A 388 -5.85 -18.53 -13.56
CA ARG A 388 -6.44 -19.86 -13.31
C ARG A 388 -7.91 -19.87 -13.72
N ALA A 389 -8.37 -20.94 -14.35
CA ALA A 389 -9.77 -21.08 -14.76
C ALA A 389 -10.74 -21.02 -13.56
N SER A 390 -10.38 -21.67 -12.44
CA SER A 390 -11.12 -21.60 -11.18
C SER A 390 -10.23 -22.01 -10.01
N VAL A 391 -10.65 -21.68 -8.80
CA VAL A 391 -10.04 -22.17 -7.55
C VAL A 391 -11.12 -22.69 -6.60
N ARG A 392 -10.75 -23.59 -5.70
CA ARG A 392 -11.66 -24.02 -4.62
C ARG A 392 -11.95 -22.86 -3.69
N PHE A 393 -13.17 -22.77 -3.16
CA PHE A 393 -13.55 -21.69 -2.26
C PHE A 393 -12.63 -21.57 -1.03
N GLN A 394 -12.16 -22.68 -0.45
CA GLN A 394 -11.21 -22.64 0.67
C GLN A 394 -9.82 -22.11 0.26
N GLU A 395 -9.39 -22.38 -0.97
CA GLU A 395 -8.15 -21.84 -1.51
C GLU A 395 -8.29 -20.34 -1.78
N LEU A 396 -9.44 -19.90 -2.29
CA LEU A 396 -9.79 -18.48 -2.44
C LEU A 396 -9.71 -17.73 -1.10
N LEU A 397 -10.27 -18.31 -0.04
CA LEU A 397 -10.16 -17.74 1.30
C LEU A 397 -8.69 -17.67 1.77
N GLY A 398 -7.86 -18.65 1.43
CA GLY A 398 -6.42 -18.62 1.69
C GLY A 398 -5.72 -17.45 0.99
N GLU A 399 -6.06 -17.19 -0.27
CA GLU A 399 -5.56 -16.04 -1.03
C GLU A 399 -6.05 -14.70 -0.48
N PHE A 400 -7.28 -14.63 0.05
CA PHE A 400 -7.77 -13.43 0.75
C PHE A 400 -7.00 -13.20 2.05
N GLN A 401 -6.77 -14.28 2.81
CA GLN A 401 -6.03 -14.22 4.07
C GLN A 401 -4.57 -13.82 3.87
N SER A 402 -3.93 -14.25 2.78
CA SER A 402 -2.54 -13.83 2.47
C SER A 402 -2.43 -12.31 2.27
N ARG A 403 -3.53 -11.66 1.86
CA ARG A 403 -3.67 -10.19 1.70
C ARG A 403 -4.27 -9.50 2.93
N GLY A 404 -4.60 -10.24 3.98
CA GLY A 404 -5.13 -9.68 5.22
C GLY A 404 -6.65 -9.61 5.31
N PHE A 405 -7.39 -10.21 4.36
CA PHE A 405 -8.85 -10.28 4.40
C PHE A 405 -9.32 -11.61 4.99
N TYR A 406 -9.98 -11.53 6.15
CA TYR A 406 -10.54 -12.70 6.83
C TYR A 406 -12.06 -12.58 6.87
N PHE A 407 -12.73 -13.72 6.72
CA PHE A 407 -14.18 -13.81 6.75
C PHE A 407 -14.58 -14.90 7.73
N ASP A 408 -15.50 -14.58 8.65
CA ASP A 408 -16.07 -15.60 9.54
C ASP A 408 -17.04 -16.52 8.76
N LYS A 409 -17.57 -17.56 9.41
CA LYS A 409 -18.46 -18.52 8.75
C LYS A 409 -19.71 -17.88 8.12
N SER A 410 -20.26 -16.83 8.74
CA SER A 410 -21.43 -16.12 8.19
C SER A 410 -21.06 -15.38 6.92
N SER A 411 -19.93 -14.67 6.90
CA SER A 411 -19.46 -13.99 5.68
C SER A 411 -18.99 -14.95 4.62
N GLN A 412 -18.43 -16.10 4.98
CA GLN A 412 -18.10 -17.16 4.02
C GLN A 412 -19.36 -17.66 3.30
N GLN A 413 -20.47 -17.87 4.02
CA GLN A 413 -21.75 -18.21 3.39
C GLN A 413 -22.28 -17.06 2.53
N ALA A 414 -22.14 -15.81 2.99
CA ALA A 414 -22.55 -14.64 2.22
C ALA A 414 -21.74 -14.49 0.91
N LEU A 415 -20.43 -14.82 0.93
CA LEU A 415 -19.58 -14.87 -0.26
C LEU A 415 -20.05 -15.95 -1.25
N ILE A 416 -20.37 -17.17 -0.78
CA ILE A 416 -20.91 -18.22 -1.66
C ILE A 416 -22.19 -17.72 -2.34
N ASN A 417 -23.13 -17.17 -1.56
CA ASN A 417 -24.39 -16.63 -2.10
C ASN A 417 -24.17 -15.43 -3.05
N PHE A 418 -23.10 -14.66 -2.83
CA PHE A 418 -22.70 -13.57 -3.72
C PHE A 418 -22.21 -14.14 -5.07
N TYR A 419 -21.28 -15.08 -5.06
CA TYR A 419 -20.74 -15.67 -6.29
C TYR A 419 -21.79 -16.46 -7.08
N GLU A 420 -22.73 -17.12 -6.41
CA GLU A 420 -23.88 -17.76 -7.07
C GLU A 420 -24.76 -16.75 -7.81
N ARG A 421 -24.95 -15.56 -7.23
CA ARG A 421 -25.73 -14.47 -7.85
C ARG A 421 -25.00 -13.85 -9.03
N VAL A 422 -23.66 -13.72 -8.94
CA VAL A 422 -22.80 -13.26 -10.03
C VAL A 422 -22.75 -14.30 -11.16
N GLY A 423 -22.92 -15.59 -10.84
CA GLY A 423 -22.87 -16.69 -11.81
C GLY A 423 -21.46 -17.21 -12.08
N ASN A 424 -20.49 -16.90 -11.21
CA ASN A 424 -19.09 -17.33 -11.32
C ASN A 424 -18.74 -18.49 -10.37
N VAL A 425 -19.71 -19.38 -10.10
CA VAL A 425 -19.54 -20.58 -9.28
C VAL A 425 -19.86 -21.83 -10.08
N ASP A 426 -19.04 -22.85 -9.92
CA ASP A 426 -19.33 -24.21 -10.37
C ASP A 426 -19.39 -25.15 -9.16
N ARG A 427 -20.47 -25.94 -9.06
CA ARG A 427 -20.62 -27.01 -8.06
C ARG A 427 -20.29 -28.34 -8.73
N MET A 428 -19.20 -28.98 -8.32
CA MET A 428 -18.82 -30.29 -8.87
C MET A 428 -19.57 -31.40 -8.12
N SER A 429 -20.33 -32.22 -8.86
CA SER A 429 -21.16 -33.31 -8.28
C SER A 429 -20.34 -34.48 -7.72
N ASP A 430 -19.05 -34.58 -8.02
CA ASP A 430 -18.18 -35.71 -7.65
C ASP A 430 -17.78 -35.72 -6.16
N SER A 431 -17.90 -34.57 -5.49
CA SER A 431 -17.48 -34.36 -4.10
C SER A 431 -18.58 -33.79 -3.20
N GLY A 432 -19.82 -33.76 -3.69
CA GLY A 432 -21.05 -33.48 -2.93
C GLY A 432 -21.28 -32.01 -2.55
N ASP A 433 -20.25 -31.29 -2.12
CA ASP A 433 -20.36 -29.92 -1.57
C ASP A 433 -19.18 -28.99 -1.98
N ALA A 434 -18.31 -29.39 -2.91
CA ALA A 434 -17.18 -28.56 -3.30
C ALA A 434 -17.62 -27.39 -4.21
N VAL A 435 -17.36 -26.17 -3.74
CA VAL A 435 -17.63 -24.91 -4.45
C VAL A 435 -16.34 -24.43 -5.11
N TYR A 436 -16.37 -24.25 -6.43
CA TYR A 436 -15.30 -23.64 -7.22
C TYR A 436 -15.73 -22.26 -7.70
N VAL A 437 -14.83 -21.28 -7.60
CA VAL A 437 -15.07 -19.90 -8.03
C VAL A 437 -14.22 -19.61 -9.25
N ARG A 438 -14.82 -19.03 -10.28
CA ARG A 438 -14.19 -18.61 -11.54
C ARG A 438 -13.83 -17.12 -11.51
N ASN A 439 -12.82 -16.75 -12.30
CA ASN A 439 -12.57 -15.34 -12.61
C ASN A 439 -13.76 -14.76 -13.41
N THR A 440 -13.88 -13.43 -13.40
CA THR A 440 -14.95 -12.70 -14.11
C THR A 440 -14.42 -11.84 -15.26
N ILE A 441 -13.18 -12.10 -15.68
CA ILE A 441 -12.47 -11.35 -16.72
C ILE A 441 -12.59 -12.07 -18.05
#